data_AF-A0A5J4PW02-F1
#
_entry.id   AF-A0A5J4PW02-F1
#
_cell.length_a   1.000
_cell.length_b   1.000
_cell.length_c   1.000
_cell.angle_alpha   90.00
_cell.angle_beta   90.00
_cell.angle_gamma   90.00
#
_symmetry.space_group_name_H-M   'P 1'
#
loop_
_entity.id
_entity.type
_entity.pdbx_description
1 polymer ?
#
loop_
_entity_poly.entity_id
_entity_poly.type
_entity_poly.pdbx_seq_one_letter_code
_entity_poly.pdbx_strand_id
1 'polypeptide(L)'
;ETLRSEGHKVLIFSSFVKHLELIARIFTQCGWSYALLTGASVNRQAEIDRFTSTDHIQAFLISLKAGGVGLNLTQADYVFIVDSIGRLVGQITVDDVMDEARELSERDYQLASGLSQDVETDDKVLRQTSARLPWLLIGMLGGIGNSMILGNFDSTFITHPEMALYIPLIGGTGGNVGTQSSAIVVQGLANSSLNAKNILRQVGKESVVAIINATIISILVYIYNFIRFGAAAPVTYSVSISLFAVVMFASIFGTFVPMTLERCKIDPAIATGPFIAISNDIIGMLLYMGITTLLA
;
A
#
# COMPACT_ATOMS: atom_id res chain seq x y z
N GLU A 1 26.01 31.78 -9.56
CA GLU A 1 25.57 33.09 -10.07
C GLU A 1 24.66 32.96 -11.27
N THR A 2 24.98 32.11 -12.26
CA THR A 2 24.12 31.80 -13.43
C THR A 2 22.68 31.44 -13.05
N LEU A 3 22.49 30.47 -12.14
CA LEU A 3 21.17 30.07 -11.64
C LEU A 3 20.40 31.24 -11.00
N ARG A 4 21.12 32.14 -10.32
CA ARG A 4 20.52 33.32 -9.67
C ARG A 4 20.04 34.33 -10.71
N SER A 5 20.86 34.62 -11.72
CA SER A 5 20.54 35.58 -12.78
C SER A 5 19.40 35.11 -13.67
N GLU A 6 19.26 33.80 -13.85
CA GLU A 6 18.17 33.18 -14.63
C GLU A 6 16.89 33.00 -13.81
N GLY A 7 16.92 33.31 -12.50
CA GLY A 7 15.74 33.22 -11.64
C GLY A 7 15.46 31.82 -11.08
N HIS A 8 16.34 30.85 -11.32
CA HIS A 8 16.12 29.46 -10.92
C HIS A 8 16.06 29.27 -9.41
N LYS A 9 15.13 28.42 -8.98
CA LYS A 9 15.00 27.97 -7.59
C LYS A 9 15.77 26.67 -7.38
N VAL A 10 16.50 26.56 -6.29
CA VAL A 10 17.39 25.41 -6.02
C VAL A 10 17.16 24.81 -4.64
N LEU A 11 17.22 23.48 -4.56
CA LEU A 11 17.27 22.73 -3.31
C LEU A 11 18.71 22.26 -3.08
N ILE A 12 19.19 22.37 -1.83
CA ILE A 12 20.51 21.87 -1.45
C ILE A 12 20.35 20.95 -0.25
N PHE A 13 20.62 19.67 -0.47
CA PHE A 13 20.56 18.64 0.56
C PHE A 13 21.93 18.35 1.15
N SER A 14 21.98 18.21 2.47
CA SER A 14 23.17 17.74 3.18
C SER A 14 22.81 16.82 4.35
N SER A 15 23.66 15.82 4.58
CA SER A 15 23.58 14.97 5.78
C SER A 15 23.98 15.73 7.07
N PHE A 16 24.71 16.84 6.93
CA PHE A 16 25.34 17.57 8.03
C PHE A 16 24.83 19.01 8.10
N VAL A 17 24.21 19.36 9.22
CA VAL A 17 23.66 20.70 9.47
C VAL A 17 24.75 21.78 9.39
N LYS A 18 25.96 21.50 9.88
CA LYS A 18 27.09 22.45 9.82
C LYS A 18 27.44 22.87 8.39
N HIS A 19 27.27 21.99 7.39
CA HIS A 19 27.50 22.35 5.98
C HIS A 19 26.44 23.33 5.50
N LEU A 20 25.18 23.10 5.86
CA LEU A 20 24.10 24.03 5.51
C LEU A 20 24.31 25.39 6.15
N GLU A 21 24.78 25.45 7.41
CA GLU A 21 25.14 26.70 8.08
C GLU A 21 26.29 27.44 7.38
N LEU A 22 27.30 26.71 6.89
CA LEU A 22 28.40 27.29 6.14
C LEU A 22 27.92 27.86 4.80
N ILE A 23 27.13 27.09 4.06
CA ILE A 23 26.53 27.50 2.78
C ILE A 23 25.62 28.71 3.00
N ALA A 24 24.80 28.69 4.05
CA ALA A 24 23.96 29.81 4.46
C ALA A 24 24.77 31.10 4.67
N ARG A 25 25.90 31.03 5.39
CA ARG A 25 26.78 32.21 5.58
C ARG A 25 27.34 32.74 4.27
N ILE A 26 27.78 31.85 3.38
CA ILE A 26 28.26 32.23 2.05
C ILE A 26 27.13 32.87 1.25
N PHE A 27 25.92 32.32 1.31
CA PHE A 27 24.75 32.86 0.63
C PHE A 27 24.41 34.25 1.15
N THR A 28 24.45 34.50 2.46
CA THR A 28 24.30 35.84 3.03
C THR A 28 25.35 36.81 2.53
N GLN A 29 26.63 36.40 2.47
CA GLN A 29 27.73 37.24 1.96
C GLN A 29 27.57 37.56 0.47
N CYS A 30 27.09 36.62 -0.32
CA CYS A 30 26.81 36.80 -1.74
C CYS A 30 25.44 37.42 -2.02
N GLY A 31 24.65 37.77 -0.99
CA GLY A 31 23.33 38.37 -1.13
C GLY A 31 22.22 37.44 -1.64
N TRP A 32 22.40 36.11 -1.52
CA TRP A 32 21.35 35.14 -1.77
C TRP A 32 20.34 35.10 -0.62
N SER A 33 19.06 35.09 -0.96
CA SER A 33 18.00 34.78 0.00
C SER A 33 17.70 33.29 -0.01
N TYR A 34 17.64 32.69 1.17
CA TYR A 34 17.41 31.27 1.33
C TYR A 34 16.43 30.97 2.47
N ALA A 35 15.81 29.80 2.41
CA ALA A 35 15.12 29.15 3.51
C ALA A 35 15.99 28.00 4.06
N LEU A 36 15.84 27.64 5.33
CA LEU A 36 16.64 26.59 5.97
C LEU A 36 15.76 25.63 6.80
N LEU A 37 15.77 24.35 6.42
CA LEU A 37 15.05 23.29 7.10
C LEU A 37 16.01 22.25 7.68
N THR A 38 16.03 22.16 9.02
CA THR A 38 16.83 21.17 9.75
C THR A 38 15.97 20.39 10.72
N GLY A 39 16.52 19.33 11.34
CA GLY A 39 15.80 18.56 12.35
C GLY A 39 15.42 19.36 13.60
N ALA A 40 16.06 20.53 13.82
CA ALA A 40 15.78 21.44 14.91
C ALA A 40 14.77 22.56 14.54
N SER A 41 14.32 22.63 13.27
CA SER A 41 13.38 23.66 12.84
C SER A 41 12.02 23.46 13.53
N VAL A 42 11.58 24.47 14.29
CA VAL A 42 10.34 24.44 15.09
C VAL A 42 9.10 24.55 14.20
N ASN A 43 9.12 25.41 13.18
CA ASN A 43 7.99 25.60 12.26
C ASN A 43 8.40 25.28 10.82
N ARG A 44 8.33 23.99 10.47
CA ARG A 44 8.74 23.46 9.17
C ARG A 44 7.90 24.03 8.03
N GLN A 45 6.58 24.13 8.24
CA GLN A 45 5.64 24.60 7.23
C GLN A 45 5.92 26.06 6.85
N ALA A 46 6.22 26.92 7.82
CA ALA A 46 6.55 28.32 7.54
C ALA A 46 7.79 28.49 6.66
N GLU A 47 8.83 27.65 6.83
CA GLU A 47 10.03 27.71 5.97
C GLU A 47 9.74 27.19 4.55
N ILE A 48 8.90 26.15 4.42
CA ILE A 48 8.42 25.65 3.12
C ILE A 48 7.58 26.73 2.42
N ASP A 49 6.64 27.35 3.12
CA ASP A 49 5.79 28.40 2.57
C ASP A 49 6.60 29.65 2.20
N ARG A 50 7.68 29.96 2.93
CA ARG A 50 8.60 31.06 2.59
C ARG A 50 9.26 30.82 1.25
N PHE A 51 9.83 29.63 1.05
CA PHE A 51 10.44 29.24 -0.22
C PHE A 51 9.41 29.19 -1.35
N THR A 52 8.22 28.67 -1.05
CA THR A 52 7.14 28.44 -2.02
C THR A 52 6.53 29.77 -2.50
N SER A 53 6.15 30.64 -1.58
CA SER A 53 5.35 31.83 -1.87
C SER A 53 6.19 33.09 -2.12
N THR A 54 7.51 33.05 -1.91
CA THR A 54 8.38 34.22 -2.04
C THR A 54 9.37 34.04 -3.19
N ASP A 55 9.14 34.73 -4.31
CA ASP A 55 9.98 34.61 -5.52
C ASP A 55 11.44 35.03 -5.31
N HIS A 56 11.71 35.93 -4.35
CA HIS A 56 13.07 36.34 -4.03
C HIS A 56 13.87 35.25 -3.29
N ILE A 57 13.23 34.23 -2.72
CA ILE A 57 13.92 33.11 -2.07
C ILE A 57 14.24 32.05 -3.12
N GLN A 58 15.48 32.07 -3.59
CA GLN A 58 15.94 31.22 -4.69
C GLN A 58 16.63 29.94 -4.23
N ALA A 59 16.90 29.79 -2.93
CA ALA A 59 17.52 28.57 -2.41
C ALA A 59 16.80 28.03 -1.17
N PHE A 60 16.69 26.70 -1.09
CA PHE A 60 16.23 26.00 0.09
C PHE A 60 17.31 25.02 0.57
N LEU A 61 17.85 25.27 1.75
CA LEU A 61 18.86 24.44 2.39
C LEU A 61 18.16 23.41 3.29
N ILE A 62 18.34 22.12 3.04
CA ILE A 62 17.56 21.07 3.69
C ILE A 62 18.49 20.00 4.23
N SER A 63 18.35 19.61 5.50
CA SER A 63 19.06 18.44 6.00
C SER A 63 18.33 17.16 5.57
N LEU A 64 19.06 16.11 5.19
CA LEU A 64 18.42 14.84 4.75
C LEU A 64 17.50 14.23 5.82
N LYS A 65 17.83 14.42 7.10
CA LYS A 65 16.97 14.00 8.22
C LYS A 65 15.71 14.87 8.35
N ALA A 66 15.73 16.10 7.83
CA ALA A 66 14.62 17.02 7.87
C ALA A 66 13.74 16.98 6.62
N GLY A 67 14.29 16.56 5.49
CA GLY A 67 13.60 16.45 4.21
C GLY A 67 12.71 15.22 4.02
N GLY A 68 12.17 14.65 5.10
CA GLY A 68 11.21 13.56 5.00
C GLY A 68 9.94 13.94 4.20
N VAL A 69 9.23 12.92 3.70
CA VAL A 69 8.00 12.99 2.89
C VAL A 69 7.13 14.22 3.20
N GLY A 70 6.96 15.10 2.21
CA GLY A 70 6.15 16.32 2.35
C GLY A 70 6.76 17.61 1.82
N LEU A 71 7.97 17.59 1.27
CA LEU A 71 8.49 18.72 0.48
C LEU A 71 7.86 18.70 -0.91
N ASN A 72 7.16 19.77 -1.27
CA ASN A 72 6.74 19.96 -2.65
C ASN A 72 7.96 20.39 -3.47
N LEU A 73 8.61 19.42 -4.13
CA LEU A 73 9.85 19.63 -4.88
C LEU A 73 9.63 20.38 -6.20
N THR A 74 8.38 20.46 -6.69
CA THR A 74 8.02 21.00 -8.02
C THR A 74 8.35 22.47 -8.23
N GLN A 75 8.73 23.19 -7.17
CA GLN A 75 9.06 24.61 -7.26
C GLN A 75 10.54 24.91 -7.46
N ALA A 76 11.40 23.92 -7.28
CA ALA A 76 12.79 24.06 -7.64
C ALA A 76 13.02 23.54 -9.06
N ASP A 77 14.04 24.09 -9.72
CA ASP A 77 14.50 23.61 -11.02
C ASP A 77 15.63 22.58 -10.84
N TYR A 78 16.43 22.74 -9.76
CA TYR A 78 17.62 21.93 -9.50
C TYR A 78 17.72 21.46 -8.05
N VAL A 79 18.23 20.25 -7.89
CA VAL A 79 18.57 19.63 -6.61
C VAL A 79 20.07 19.37 -6.56
N PHE A 80 20.74 19.91 -5.55
CA PHE A 80 22.15 19.73 -5.28
C PHE A 80 22.38 18.88 -4.05
N ILE A 81 23.29 17.92 -4.12
CA ILE A 81 23.65 17.06 -3.00
C ILE A 81 25.09 17.35 -2.59
N VAL A 82 25.28 17.62 -1.29
CA VAL A 82 26.58 17.89 -0.69
C VAL A 82 27.01 16.72 0.20
N ASP A 83 28.24 16.25 0.03
CA ASP A 83 28.79 15.11 0.77
C ASP A 83 29.25 15.46 2.21
N SER A 84 29.83 14.47 2.88
CA SER A 84 30.35 14.55 4.24
C SER A 84 31.60 15.43 4.40
N ILE A 85 32.24 15.85 3.31
CA ILE A 85 33.45 16.70 3.31
C ILE A 85 33.13 18.09 2.71
N GLY A 86 31.86 18.36 2.38
CA GLY A 86 31.39 19.66 1.88
C GLY A 86 31.56 19.85 0.37
N ARG A 87 31.77 18.77 -0.38
CA ARG A 87 31.87 18.82 -1.85
C ARG A 87 30.50 18.62 -2.48
N LEU A 88 30.27 19.32 -3.58
CA LEU A 88 29.11 19.06 -4.44
C LEU A 88 29.33 17.73 -5.16
N VAL A 89 28.47 16.75 -4.90
CA VAL A 89 28.59 15.39 -5.47
C VAL A 89 27.57 15.09 -6.54
N GLY A 90 26.51 15.89 -6.65
CA GLY A 90 25.51 15.70 -7.70
C GLY A 90 24.65 16.94 -7.90
N GLN A 91 24.25 17.14 -9.15
CA GLN A 91 23.21 18.05 -9.60
C GLN A 91 22.19 17.19 -10.34
N ILE A 92 20.93 17.27 -9.92
CA ILE A 92 19.80 16.55 -10.52
C ILE A 92 18.74 17.60 -10.85
N THR A 93 18.06 17.50 -11.98
CA THR A 93 16.91 18.38 -12.27
C THR A 93 15.71 17.90 -11.45
N VAL A 94 14.79 18.80 -11.14
CA VAL A 94 13.56 18.38 -10.47
C VAL A 94 12.70 17.48 -11.37
N ASP A 95 12.73 17.70 -12.68
CA ASP A 95 12.04 16.83 -13.65
C ASP A 95 12.51 15.37 -13.53
N ASP A 96 13.82 15.11 -13.47
CA ASP A 96 14.37 13.75 -13.31
C ASP A 96 13.90 13.10 -11.98
N VAL A 97 13.83 13.88 -10.90
CA VAL A 97 13.35 13.38 -9.59
C VAL A 97 11.85 13.07 -9.63
N MET A 98 11.07 13.91 -10.33
CA MET A 98 9.64 13.73 -10.48
C MET A 98 9.31 12.53 -11.39
N ASP A 99 10.09 12.30 -12.43
CA ASP A 99 9.96 11.14 -13.33
C ASP A 99 10.26 9.84 -12.60
N GLU A 100 11.36 9.76 -11.84
CA GLU A 100 11.68 8.57 -11.03
C GLU A 100 10.59 8.30 -9.96
N ALA A 101 10.10 9.34 -9.28
CA ALA A 101 9.03 9.19 -8.29
C ALA A 101 7.73 8.67 -8.92
N ARG A 102 7.44 9.11 -10.15
CA ARG A 102 6.30 8.63 -10.91
C ARG A 102 6.49 7.17 -11.35
N GLU A 103 7.65 6.82 -11.88
CA GLU A 103 7.99 5.45 -12.31
C GLU A 103 7.87 4.46 -11.14
N LEU A 104 8.37 4.83 -9.95
CA LEU A 104 8.21 4.03 -8.73
C LEU A 104 6.73 3.83 -8.35
N SER A 105 5.93 4.90 -8.37
CA SER A 105 4.49 4.80 -8.08
C SER A 105 3.74 3.96 -9.12
N GLU A 106 4.12 4.03 -10.39
CA GLU A 106 3.52 3.24 -11.46
C GLU A 106 3.88 1.75 -11.29
N ARG A 107 5.13 1.45 -10.95
CA ARG A 107 5.60 0.08 -10.68
C ARG A 107 4.87 -0.56 -9.51
N ASP A 108 4.71 0.15 -8.39
CA ASP A 108 3.97 -0.36 -7.22
C ASP A 108 2.52 -0.70 -7.58
N TYR A 109 1.88 0.13 -8.41
CA TYR A 109 0.54 -0.11 -8.92
C TYR A 109 0.48 -1.35 -9.83
N GLN A 110 1.46 -1.52 -10.72
CA GLN A 110 1.54 -2.68 -11.60
C GLN A 110 1.73 -3.98 -10.82
N LEU A 111 2.63 -4.00 -9.84
CA LEU A 111 2.80 -5.14 -8.92
C LEU A 111 1.49 -5.47 -8.20
N ALA A 112 0.81 -4.45 -7.66
CA ALA A 112 -0.46 -4.61 -6.97
C ALA A 112 -1.60 -5.13 -7.86
N SER A 113 -1.52 -4.90 -9.17
CA SER A 113 -2.49 -5.41 -10.15
C SER A 113 -2.20 -6.84 -10.63
N GLY A 114 -1.07 -7.44 -10.22
CA GLY A 114 -0.66 -8.77 -10.67
C GLY A 114 0.13 -8.78 -11.97
N LEU A 115 0.91 -7.73 -12.24
CA LEU A 115 1.91 -7.73 -13.29
C LEU A 115 3.27 -8.09 -12.69
N SER A 116 4.01 -8.97 -13.37
CA SER A 116 5.34 -9.40 -12.93
C SER A 116 6.48 -8.50 -13.45
N GLN A 117 6.16 -7.62 -14.41
CA GLN A 117 7.08 -6.74 -15.12
C GLN A 117 6.35 -5.47 -15.52
N ASP A 118 7.11 -4.39 -15.74
CA ASP A 118 6.57 -3.14 -16.26
C ASP A 118 6.17 -3.31 -17.73
N VAL A 119 4.90 -3.02 -17.99
CA VAL A 119 4.27 -3.19 -19.30
C VAL A 119 3.45 -1.99 -19.68
N GLU A 120 3.65 -1.51 -20.90
CA GLU A 120 2.88 -0.42 -21.49
C GLU A 120 1.77 -0.94 -22.42
N THR A 121 0.81 -0.08 -22.75
CA THR A 121 -0.36 -0.49 -23.56
C THR A 121 0.03 -0.79 -25.01
N ASP A 122 1.08 -0.15 -25.52
CA ASP A 122 1.63 -0.30 -26.86
C ASP A 122 2.69 -1.41 -26.97
N ASP A 123 3.08 -2.03 -25.85
CA ASP A 123 3.98 -3.17 -25.84
C ASP A 123 3.44 -4.32 -26.71
N LYS A 124 4.36 -5.09 -27.30
CA LYS A 124 4.02 -6.28 -28.09
C LYS A 124 3.18 -7.25 -27.27
N VAL A 125 2.19 -7.88 -27.93
CA VAL A 125 1.28 -8.88 -27.34
C VAL A 125 2.01 -9.94 -26.51
N LEU A 126 3.17 -10.42 -26.99
CA LEU A 126 3.97 -11.43 -26.27
C LEU A 126 4.54 -10.91 -24.94
N ARG A 127 4.96 -9.65 -24.87
CA ARG A 127 5.46 -9.02 -23.64
C ARG A 127 4.34 -8.84 -22.63
N GLN A 128 3.18 -8.35 -23.07
CA GLN A 128 2.00 -8.25 -22.19
C GLN A 128 1.56 -9.62 -21.66
N THR A 129 1.60 -10.64 -22.52
CA THR A 129 1.26 -12.01 -22.14
C THR A 129 2.24 -12.57 -21.11
N SER A 130 3.55 -12.46 -21.34
CA SER A 130 4.56 -12.98 -20.41
C SER A 130 4.55 -12.27 -19.05
N ALA A 131 4.14 -11.00 -18.99
CA ALA A 131 4.05 -10.27 -17.73
C ALA A 131 2.83 -10.67 -16.88
N ARG A 132 1.70 -11.04 -17.52
CA ARG A 132 0.44 -11.42 -16.87
C ARG A 132 0.33 -12.91 -16.57
N LEU A 133 0.77 -13.74 -17.52
CA LEU A 133 0.56 -15.19 -17.49
C LEU A 133 1.08 -15.87 -16.21
N PRO A 134 2.23 -15.49 -15.62
CA PRO A 134 2.68 -16.08 -14.36
C PRO A 134 1.63 -15.97 -13.24
N TRP A 135 1.08 -14.77 -13.03
CA TRP A 135 0.08 -14.53 -11.99
C TRP A 135 -1.27 -15.16 -12.34
N LEU A 136 -1.66 -15.16 -13.61
CA LEU A 136 -2.88 -15.85 -14.06
C LEU A 136 -2.79 -17.37 -13.83
N LEU A 137 -1.63 -17.98 -14.08
CA LEU A 137 -1.41 -19.40 -13.83
C LEU A 137 -1.41 -19.71 -12.34
N ILE A 138 -0.78 -18.88 -11.51
CA ILE A 138 -0.81 -19.03 -10.04
C ILE A 138 -2.26 -18.92 -9.53
N GLY A 139 -3.04 -17.96 -10.05
CA GLY A 139 -4.46 -17.83 -9.74
C GLY A 139 -5.29 -19.04 -10.15
N MET A 140 -5.04 -19.57 -11.35
CA MET A 140 -5.68 -20.79 -11.84
C MET A 140 -5.37 -21.99 -10.94
N LEU A 141 -4.11 -22.15 -10.49
CA LEU A 141 -3.73 -23.21 -9.55
C LEU A 141 -4.45 -23.05 -8.20
N GLY A 142 -4.63 -21.82 -7.71
CA GLY A 142 -5.45 -21.54 -6.55
C GLY A 142 -6.90 -21.97 -6.72
N GLY A 143 -7.50 -21.67 -7.88
CA GLY A 143 -8.86 -22.12 -8.24
C GLY A 143 -9.00 -23.64 -8.29
N ILE A 144 -8.00 -24.35 -8.81
CA ILE A 144 -7.94 -25.82 -8.78
C ILE A 144 -7.87 -26.32 -7.32
N GLY A 145 -7.08 -25.67 -6.47
CA GLY A 145 -7.02 -25.95 -5.03
C GLY A 145 -8.40 -25.81 -4.37
N ASN A 146 -9.15 -24.76 -4.69
CA ASN A 146 -10.53 -24.60 -4.22
C ASN A 146 -11.44 -25.74 -4.69
N SER A 147 -11.36 -26.14 -5.96
CA SER A 147 -12.14 -27.29 -6.46
C SER A 147 -11.86 -28.57 -5.67
N MET A 148 -10.60 -28.82 -5.29
CA MET A 148 -10.24 -29.96 -4.45
C MET A 148 -10.80 -29.84 -3.04
N ILE A 149 -10.77 -28.64 -2.45
CA ILE A 149 -11.39 -28.38 -1.14
C ILE A 149 -12.87 -28.72 -1.19
N LEU A 150 -13.62 -28.16 -2.15
CA LEU A 150 -15.07 -28.40 -2.26
C LEU A 150 -15.41 -29.88 -2.41
N GLY A 151 -14.65 -30.63 -3.21
CA GLY A 151 -14.89 -32.07 -3.42
C GLY A 151 -14.73 -32.92 -2.16
N ASN A 152 -14.03 -32.44 -1.13
CA ASN A 152 -13.95 -33.14 0.16
C ASN A 152 -15.22 -32.96 1.02
N PHE A 153 -16.16 -32.10 0.62
CA PHE A 153 -17.37 -31.77 1.36
C PHE A 153 -18.67 -32.14 0.61
N ASP A 154 -18.59 -33.08 -0.33
CA ASP A 154 -19.75 -33.55 -1.12
C ASP A 154 -20.95 -33.98 -0.25
N SER A 155 -20.70 -34.62 0.89
CA SER A 155 -21.76 -35.03 1.82
C SER A 155 -22.55 -33.85 2.39
N THR A 156 -21.88 -32.72 2.65
CA THR A 156 -22.51 -31.49 3.14
C THR A 156 -23.44 -30.92 2.07
N PHE A 157 -23.02 -30.92 0.80
CA PHE A 157 -23.84 -30.43 -0.30
C PHE A 157 -25.02 -31.35 -0.65
N ILE A 158 -24.92 -32.66 -0.40
CA ILE A 158 -26.08 -33.57 -0.55
C ILE A 158 -27.17 -33.21 0.47
N THR A 159 -26.77 -32.84 1.69
CA THR A 159 -27.71 -32.53 2.77
C THR A 159 -28.23 -31.10 2.69
N HIS A 160 -27.37 -30.16 2.27
CA HIS A 160 -27.66 -28.72 2.18
C HIS A 160 -27.15 -28.12 0.86
N PRO A 161 -27.80 -28.41 -0.29
CA PRO A 161 -27.37 -27.93 -1.61
C PRO A 161 -27.32 -26.40 -1.71
N GLU A 162 -28.15 -25.70 -0.94
CA GLU A 162 -28.25 -24.25 -0.92
C GLU A 162 -26.96 -23.54 -0.46
N MET A 163 -26.07 -24.23 0.26
CA MET A 163 -24.77 -23.69 0.66
C MET A 163 -23.88 -23.37 -0.55
N ALA A 164 -24.02 -24.13 -1.64
CA ALA A 164 -23.25 -23.89 -2.85
C ALA A 164 -23.50 -22.51 -3.48
N LEU A 165 -24.69 -21.93 -3.24
CA LEU A 165 -25.05 -20.59 -3.74
C LEU A 165 -24.21 -19.47 -3.11
N TYR A 166 -23.59 -19.72 -1.96
CA TYR A 166 -22.81 -18.74 -1.21
C TYR A 166 -21.32 -18.78 -1.50
N ILE A 167 -20.83 -19.78 -2.24
CA ILE A 167 -19.40 -19.90 -2.59
C ILE A 167 -18.87 -18.63 -3.26
N PRO A 168 -19.53 -18.05 -4.30
CA PRO A 168 -19.03 -16.82 -4.93
C PRO A 168 -19.07 -15.61 -4.00
N LEU A 169 -20.07 -15.55 -3.10
CA LEU A 169 -20.19 -14.48 -2.12
C LEU A 169 -19.01 -14.52 -1.14
N ILE A 170 -18.68 -15.71 -0.63
CA ILE A 170 -17.61 -15.92 0.34
C ILE A 170 -16.25 -15.55 -0.27
N GLY A 171 -15.92 -16.11 -1.44
CA GLY A 171 -14.66 -15.83 -2.12
C GLY A 171 -14.54 -14.34 -2.49
N GLY A 172 -15.56 -13.80 -3.17
CA GLY A 172 -15.56 -12.39 -3.59
C GLY A 172 -15.45 -11.41 -2.42
N THR A 173 -16.15 -11.67 -1.31
CA THR A 173 -16.07 -10.79 -0.13
C THR A 173 -14.71 -10.90 0.56
N GLY A 174 -14.19 -12.12 0.75
CA GLY A 174 -12.88 -12.35 1.36
C GLY A 174 -11.73 -11.74 0.54
N GLY A 175 -11.76 -11.91 -0.79
CA GLY A 175 -10.78 -11.30 -1.69
C GLY A 175 -10.81 -9.77 -1.66
N ASN A 176 -12.00 -9.17 -1.71
CA ASN A 176 -12.17 -7.71 -1.68
C ASN A 176 -11.68 -7.11 -0.35
N VAL A 177 -12.11 -7.69 0.77
CA VAL A 177 -11.72 -7.22 2.11
C VAL A 177 -10.21 -7.33 2.30
N GLY A 178 -9.61 -8.46 1.94
CA GLY A 178 -8.16 -8.63 2.09
C GLY A 178 -7.36 -7.66 1.22
N THR A 179 -7.79 -7.45 -0.03
CA THR A 179 -7.13 -6.52 -0.95
C THR A 179 -7.22 -5.08 -0.43
N GLN A 180 -8.37 -4.68 0.11
CA GLN A 180 -8.56 -3.35 0.71
C GLN A 180 -7.67 -3.16 1.96
N SER A 181 -7.68 -4.12 2.88
CA SER A 181 -6.82 -4.05 4.07
C SER A 181 -5.33 -4.02 3.69
N SER A 182 -4.92 -4.81 2.71
CA SER A 182 -3.53 -4.82 2.22
C SER A 182 -3.14 -3.51 1.54
N ALA A 183 -4.01 -2.93 0.72
CA ALA A 183 -3.74 -1.66 0.04
C ALA A 183 -3.52 -0.51 1.04
N ILE A 184 -4.36 -0.42 2.08
CA ILE A 184 -4.22 0.60 3.13
C ILE A 184 -2.88 0.45 3.86
N VAL A 185 -2.46 -0.77 4.15
CA VAL A 185 -1.20 -1.03 4.86
C VAL A 185 0.01 -0.72 3.97
N VAL A 186 0.03 -1.19 2.72
CA VAL A 186 1.12 -0.90 1.78
C VAL A 186 1.26 0.60 1.55
N GLN A 187 0.15 1.30 1.32
CA GLN A 187 0.16 2.76 1.20
C GLN A 187 0.66 3.45 2.47
N GLY A 188 0.26 2.95 3.64
CA GLY A 188 0.71 3.50 4.91
C GLY A 188 2.21 3.30 5.16
N LEU A 189 2.76 2.15 4.74
CA LEU A 189 4.19 1.84 4.79
C LEU A 189 4.99 2.71 3.80
N ALA A 190 4.54 2.81 2.54
CA ALA A 190 5.18 3.64 1.51
C ALA A 190 5.25 5.13 1.93
N ASN A 191 4.18 5.65 2.52
CA ASN A 191 4.12 7.03 3.01
C ASN A 191 4.85 7.25 4.35
N SER A 192 5.58 6.24 4.89
CA SER A 192 6.24 6.29 6.20
C SER A 192 5.33 6.67 7.38
N SER A 193 4.01 6.58 7.18
CA SER A 193 2.99 6.87 8.19
C SER A 193 2.77 5.69 9.14
N LEU A 194 3.11 4.48 8.67
CA LEU A 194 3.11 3.25 9.45
C LEU A 194 4.53 2.80 9.76
N ASN A 195 4.74 2.37 11.00
CA ASN A 195 6.01 1.79 11.43
C ASN A 195 5.86 0.26 11.53
N ALA A 196 6.55 -0.46 10.66
CA ALA A 196 6.53 -1.92 10.59
C ALA A 196 7.02 -2.62 11.88
N LYS A 197 7.67 -1.92 12.82
CA LYS A 197 8.05 -2.49 14.13
C LYS A 197 6.85 -2.73 15.05
N ASN A 198 5.73 -2.03 14.82
CA ASN A 198 4.54 -2.09 15.66
C ASN A 198 3.40 -2.93 15.04
N ILE A 199 3.73 -4.09 14.47
CA ILE A 199 2.77 -4.99 13.80
C ILE A 199 1.55 -5.27 14.69
N LEU A 200 1.76 -5.61 15.95
CA LEU A 200 0.68 -5.99 16.86
C LEU A 200 -0.32 -4.84 17.12
N ARG A 201 0.16 -3.60 17.22
CA ARG A 201 -0.70 -2.43 17.40
C ARG A 201 -1.54 -2.17 16.16
N GLN A 202 -0.95 -2.32 14.97
CA GLN A 202 -1.63 -2.10 13.71
C GLN A 202 -2.67 -3.19 13.46
N VAL A 203 -2.30 -4.46 13.63
CA VAL A 203 -3.24 -5.59 13.57
C VAL A 203 -4.37 -5.41 14.59
N GLY A 204 -4.08 -4.97 15.82
CA GLY A 204 -5.11 -4.71 16.82
C GLY A 204 -6.11 -3.62 16.40
N LYS A 205 -5.65 -2.52 15.79
CA LYS A 205 -6.53 -1.48 15.24
C LYS A 205 -7.38 -2.01 14.10
N GLU A 206 -6.77 -2.74 13.16
CA GLU A 206 -7.49 -3.32 12.02
C GLU A 206 -8.47 -4.42 12.44
N SER A 207 -8.18 -5.19 13.47
CA SER A 207 -9.14 -6.15 14.03
C SER A 207 -10.43 -5.50 14.50
N VAL A 208 -10.38 -4.28 15.05
CA VAL A 208 -11.60 -3.54 15.45
C VAL A 208 -12.42 -3.13 14.24
N VAL A 209 -11.76 -2.61 13.19
CA VAL A 209 -12.42 -2.26 11.92
C VAL A 209 -13.03 -3.51 11.28
N ALA A 210 -12.29 -4.61 11.28
CA ALA A 210 -12.72 -5.91 10.76
C ALA A 210 -13.96 -6.43 11.49
N ILE A 211 -14.02 -6.34 12.82
CA ILE A 211 -15.19 -6.77 13.61
C ILE A 211 -16.44 -6.01 13.18
N ILE A 212 -16.33 -4.69 13.01
CA ILE A 212 -17.45 -3.84 12.60
C ILE A 212 -17.92 -4.26 11.19
N ASN A 213 -17.00 -4.34 10.23
CA ASN A 213 -17.32 -4.69 8.84
C ASN A 213 -17.89 -6.12 8.73
N ALA A 214 -17.24 -7.09 9.39
CA ALA A 214 -17.68 -8.48 9.43
C ALA A 214 -19.08 -8.62 10.02
N THR A 215 -19.37 -7.90 11.11
CA THR A 215 -20.70 -7.90 11.75
C THR A 215 -21.76 -7.37 10.79
N ILE A 216 -21.52 -6.20 10.18
CA ILE A 216 -22.49 -5.58 9.27
C ILE A 216 -22.79 -6.49 8.09
N ILE A 217 -21.75 -6.99 7.42
CA ILE A 217 -21.89 -7.84 6.23
C ILE A 217 -22.60 -9.16 6.59
N SER A 218 -22.22 -9.78 7.71
CA SER A 218 -22.79 -11.07 8.12
C SER A 218 -24.24 -10.97 8.58
N ILE A 219 -24.61 -9.86 9.24
CA ILE A 219 -26.00 -9.58 9.62
C ILE A 219 -26.87 -9.37 8.38
N LEU A 220 -26.37 -8.67 7.36
CA LEU A 220 -27.13 -8.49 6.11
C LEU A 220 -27.43 -9.83 5.44
N VAL A 221 -26.45 -10.72 5.37
CA VAL A 221 -26.63 -12.08 4.83
C VAL A 221 -27.52 -12.93 5.72
N TYR A 222 -27.43 -12.77 7.04
CA TYR A 222 -28.32 -13.44 8.00
C TYR A 222 -29.78 -13.05 7.78
N ILE A 223 -30.07 -11.75 7.67
CA ILE A 223 -31.42 -11.23 7.45
C ILE A 223 -31.97 -11.75 6.12
N TYR A 224 -31.16 -11.74 5.06
CA TYR A 224 -31.55 -12.29 3.76
C TYR A 224 -31.91 -13.79 3.86
N ASN A 225 -31.07 -14.59 4.52
CA ASN A 225 -31.31 -16.01 4.73
C ASN A 225 -32.51 -16.29 5.64
N PHE A 226 -32.69 -15.48 6.68
CA PHE A 226 -33.82 -15.58 7.59
C PHE A 226 -35.15 -15.42 6.85
N ILE A 227 -35.23 -14.45 5.92
CA ILE A 227 -36.44 -14.22 5.12
C ILE A 227 -36.65 -15.37 4.11
N ARG A 228 -35.57 -15.93 3.56
CA ARG A 228 -35.64 -16.93 2.47
C ARG A 228 -35.86 -18.36 2.97
N PHE A 229 -35.17 -18.76 4.02
CA PHE A 229 -35.13 -20.15 4.52
C PHE A 229 -35.65 -20.29 5.96
N GLY A 230 -35.80 -19.18 6.69
CA GLY A 230 -36.21 -19.16 8.09
C GLY A 230 -35.03 -19.19 9.08
N ALA A 231 -35.33 -18.88 10.34
CA ALA A 231 -34.34 -18.76 11.41
C ALA A 231 -33.67 -20.09 11.79
N ALA A 232 -34.45 -21.19 11.73
CA ALA A 232 -34.02 -22.51 12.17
C ALA A 232 -33.24 -23.28 11.09
N ALA A 233 -33.15 -22.75 9.87
CA ALA A 233 -32.46 -23.42 8.77
C ALA A 233 -30.94 -23.40 8.99
N PRO A 234 -30.25 -24.55 8.88
CA PRO A 234 -28.80 -24.66 9.01
C PRO A 234 -28.00 -23.65 8.19
N VAL A 235 -28.42 -23.43 6.95
CA VAL A 235 -27.81 -22.45 6.04
C VAL A 235 -27.79 -21.03 6.62
N THR A 236 -28.80 -20.63 7.38
CA THR A 236 -28.96 -19.24 7.84
C THR A 236 -27.87 -18.83 8.81
N TYR A 237 -27.65 -19.61 9.87
CA TYR A 237 -26.63 -19.29 10.86
C TYR A 237 -25.22 -19.72 10.41
N SER A 238 -25.09 -20.86 9.73
CA SER A 238 -23.78 -21.36 9.31
C SER A 238 -23.10 -20.46 8.28
N VAL A 239 -23.83 -19.97 7.27
CA VAL A 239 -23.30 -19.04 6.25
C VAL A 239 -22.92 -17.69 6.86
N SER A 240 -23.73 -17.16 7.77
CA SER A 240 -23.43 -15.87 8.40
C SER A 240 -22.24 -15.93 9.35
N ILE A 241 -22.12 -16.98 10.16
CA ILE A 241 -20.97 -17.17 11.06
C ILE A 241 -19.68 -17.41 10.27
N SER A 242 -19.76 -18.21 9.20
CA SER A 242 -18.61 -18.42 8.34
C SER A 242 -18.18 -17.16 7.60
N LEU A 243 -19.11 -16.38 7.05
CA LEU A 243 -18.80 -15.10 6.41
C LEU A 243 -18.13 -14.13 7.39
N PHE A 244 -18.58 -14.08 8.64
CA PHE A 244 -17.93 -13.30 9.69
C PHE A 244 -16.46 -13.73 9.87
N ALA A 245 -16.22 -15.03 9.99
CA ALA A 245 -14.88 -15.58 10.16
C ALA A 245 -13.98 -15.30 8.94
N VAL A 246 -14.53 -15.43 7.73
CA VAL A 246 -13.81 -15.15 6.47
C VAL A 246 -13.41 -13.69 6.37
N VAL A 247 -14.32 -12.75 6.68
CA VAL A 247 -14.01 -11.31 6.66
C VAL A 247 -12.96 -10.96 7.70
N MET A 248 -13.09 -11.49 8.93
CA MET A 248 -12.10 -11.30 9.99
C MET A 248 -10.72 -11.80 9.57
N PHE A 249 -10.64 -13.03 9.04
CA PHE A 249 -9.39 -13.60 8.57
C PHE A 249 -8.80 -12.76 7.43
N ALA A 250 -9.60 -12.40 6.43
CA ALA A 250 -9.16 -11.63 5.27
C ALA A 250 -8.56 -10.27 5.66
N SER A 251 -9.21 -9.54 6.58
CA SER A 251 -8.70 -8.24 7.07
C SER A 251 -7.40 -8.37 7.84
N ILE A 252 -7.32 -9.34 8.75
CA ILE A 252 -6.11 -9.58 9.56
C ILE A 252 -4.97 -10.02 8.64
N PHE A 253 -5.23 -10.94 7.71
CA PHE A 253 -4.23 -11.46 6.78
C PHE A 253 -3.72 -10.35 5.85
N GLY A 254 -4.62 -9.57 5.25
CA GLY A 254 -4.29 -8.41 4.42
C GLY A 254 -3.46 -7.36 5.17
N THR A 255 -3.62 -7.25 6.48
CA THR A 255 -2.80 -6.34 7.30
C THR A 255 -1.44 -6.96 7.67
N PHE A 256 -1.45 -8.21 8.07
CA PHE A 256 -0.31 -8.90 8.65
C PHE A 256 0.78 -9.21 7.62
N VAL A 257 0.39 -9.66 6.42
CA VAL A 257 1.35 -10.10 5.40
C VAL A 257 2.26 -8.96 4.92
N PRO A 258 1.74 -7.80 4.49
CA PRO A 258 2.61 -6.71 4.01
C PRO A 258 3.54 -6.18 5.10
N MET A 259 3.05 -6.07 6.34
CA MET A 259 3.90 -5.66 7.48
C MET A 259 5.03 -6.65 7.76
N THR A 260 4.78 -7.95 7.55
CA THR A 260 5.77 -9.00 7.73
C THR A 260 6.82 -8.96 6.63
N LEU A 261 6.41 -8.77 5.36
CA LEU A 261 7.34 -8.60 4.25
C LEU A 261 8.25 -7.40 4.44
N GLU A 262 7.71 -6.25 4.82
CA GLU A 262 8.48 -5.04 5.12
C GLU A 262 9.51 -5.29 6.22
N ARG A 263 9.14 -6.01 7.28
CA ARG A 263 10.06 -6.39 8.36
C ARG A 263 11.18 -7.32 7.87
N CYS A 264 10.90 -8.16 6.88
CA CYS A 264 11.87 -9.00 6.20
C CYS A 264 12.67 -8.25 5.11
N LYS A 265 12.44 -6.95 4.90
CA LYS A 265 13.01 -6.13 3.82
C LYS A 265 12.67 -6.65 2.42
N ILE A 266 11.50 -7.28 2.30
CA ILE A 266 10.91 -7.65 1.02
C ILE A 266 9.86 -6.61 0.70
N ASP A 267 9.79 -6.19 -0.57
CA ASP A 267 8.83 -5.21 -1.04
C ASP A 267 7.38 -5.65 -0.70
N PRO A 268 6.65 -4.90 0.14
CA PRO A 268 5.30 -5.26 0.57
C PRO A 268 4.26 -5.14 -0.55
N ALA A 269 4.53 -4.41 -1.65
CA ALA A 269 3.63 -4.30 -2.79
C ALA A 269 3.40 -5.66 -3.49
N ILE A 270 4.36 -6.58 -3.42
CA ILE A 270 4.25 -7.94 -3.97
C ILE A 270 3.11 -8.74 -3.30
N ALA A 271 2.82 -8.45 -2.02
CA ALA A 271 1.73 -9.08 -1.30
C ALA A 271 0.39 -8.37 -1.48
N THR A 272 0.20 -7.57 -2.52
CA THR A 272 -1.11 -6.97 -2.80
C THR A 272 -1.78 -7.62 -4.01
N GLY A 273 -3.08 -7.41 -4.17
CA GLY A 273 -3.88 -7.93 -5.29
C GLY A 273 -3.93 -9.46 -5.36
N PRO A 274 -3.38 -10.13 -6.40
CA PRO A 274 -3.60 -11.55 -6.64
C PRO A 274 -3.14 -12.46 -5.51
N PHE A 275 -1.99 -12.16 -4.86
CA PHE A 275 -1.47 -13.02 -3.79
C PHE A 275 -2.45 -13.13 -2.62
N ILE A 276 -3.00 -12.00 -2.18
CA ILE A 276 -3.98 -11.94 -1.09
C ILE A 276 -5.31 -12.54 -1.53
N ALA A 277 -5.76 -12.24 -2.75
CA ALA A 277 -7.00 -12.80 -3.29
C ALA A 277 -6.96 -14.33 -3.33
N ILE A 278 -5.90 -14.92 -3.88
CA ILE A 278 -5.74 -16.38 -3.99
C ILE A 278 -5.64 -17.03 -2.59
N SER A 279 -4.87 -16.43 -1.69
CA SER A 279 -4.72 -16.94 -0.33
C SER A 279 -6.05 -16.89 0.43
N ASN A 280 -6.80 -15.79 0.30
CA ASN A 280 -8.11 -15.63 0.91
C ASN A 280 -9.16 -16.51 0.28
N ASP A 281 -9.09 -16.77 -1.03
CA ASP A 281 -9.99 -17.72 -1.70
C ASP A 281 -9.81 -19.12 -1.12
N ILE A 282 -8.57 -19.58 -0.94
CA ILE A 282 -8.28 -20.91 -0.38
C ILE A 282 -8.67 -21.00 1.08
N ILE A 283 -8.16 -20.09 1.92
CA ILE A 283 -8.37 -20.16 3.36
C ILE A 283 -9.81 -19.79 3.72
N GLY A 284 -10.39 -18.82 3.02
CA GLY A 284 -11.79 -18.44 3.17
C GLY A 284 -12.72 -19.59 2.81
N MET A 285 -12.43 -20.33 1.75
CA MET A 285 -13.19 -21.53 1.38
C MET A 285 -13.06 -22.64 2.42
N LEU A 286 -11.86 -22.87 2.97
CA LEU A 286 -11.66 -23.82 4.08
C LEU A 286 -12.44 -23.42 5.34
N LEU A 287 -12.41 -22.14 5.71
CA LEU A 287 -13.20 -21.63 6.84
C LEU A 287 -14.69 -21.79 6.60
N TYR A 288 -15.16 -21.47 5.39
CA TYR A 288 -16.56 -21.63 5.02
C TYR A 288 -17.01 -23.09 5.11
N MET A 289 -16.31 -24.02 4.45
CA MET A 289 -16.69 -25.43 4.51
C MET A 289 -16.54 -26.03 5.90
N GLY A 290 -15.49 -25.67 6.63
CA GLY A 290 -15.25 -26.18 7.98
C GLY A 290 -16.34 -25.75 8.96
N ILE A 291 -16.73 -24.47 8.93
CA ILE A 291 -17.78 -23.94 9.81
C ILE A 291 -19.16 -24.46 9.40
N THR A 292 -19.46 -24.50 8.10
CA THR A 292 -20.76 -25.00 7.63
C THR A 292 -20.94 -26.48 7.94
N THR A 293 -19.92 -27.30 7.75
CA THR A 293 -19.99 -28.73 8.08
C THR A 293 -20.08 -28.99 9.58
N LEU A 294 -19.52 -28.13 10.43
CA LEU A 294 -19.61 -28.26 11.89
C LEU A 294 -21.00 -27.88 12.42
N LEU A 295 -21.65 -26.91 11.77
CA LEU A 295 -22.87 -26.28 12.24
C LEU A 295 -24.14 -26.80 11.57
N ALA A 296 -24.01 -27.50 10.45
CA ALA A 296 -25.13 -28.02 9.67
C ALA A 296 -25.46 -29.49 9.95
#